data_AF-A0A9P6QDT1-F1
#
_entry.id   AF-A0A9P6QDT1-F1
#
_cell.length_a   1.000
_cell.length_b   1.000
_cell.length_c   1.000
_cell.angle_alpha   90.00
_cell.angle_beta   90.00
_cell.angle_gamma   90.00
#
_symmetry.space_group_name_H-M   'P 1'
#
loop_
_entity.id
_entity.type
_entity.pdbx_description
1 polymer ?
#
loop_
_entity_poly.entity_id
_entity_poly.type
_entity_poly.pdbx_seq_one_letter_code
_entity_poly.pdbx_strand_id
1 'polypeptide(L)'
;MIEQKSQRLMAACTEGNLELVNRIASKFESTEELCEAEPSTGYTPLMMAARHGHLEIVEALIRLGHDSTEISRDSSNNNILMIAAEHGQLDVFETYANKFPRSVQMSNKQGWTPLIAAARYGAAKMVEILLHLGADLNHRDEEGSTALHHSAAYGHLQTISLLIEKGSNATIKNNGGWTAQDFAFSDKVSAYMEDCWRSSGTNLASSASSMSSFDSADSQDSIHNTLSPSPTAMMQRPSRPSPLSSATRKESWTSLSQGPLSPILATIAGATSPRLMPSNAWSEFKRVVVKQQLH
;
A
#
# COMPACT_ATOMS: atom_id res chain seq x y z
N MET A 1 9.50 35.46 13.30
CA MET A 1 10.38 34.81 14.30
C MET A 1 10.01 33.34 14.50
N ILE A 2 8.72 33.01 14.62
CA ILE A 2 8.23 31.63 14.81
C ILE A 2 8.59 30.73 13.62
N GLU A 3 8.28 31.14 12.38
CA GLU A 3 8.68 30.45 11.14
C GLU A 3 10.18 30.07 11.10
N GLN A 4 11.06 30.99 11.51
CA GLN A 4 12.50 30.74 11.52
C GLN A 4 12.94 29.78 12.63
N LYS A 5 12.19 29.69 13.74
CA LYS A 5 12.44 28.70 14.80
C LYS A 5 12.02 27.30 14.34
N SER A 6 10.83 27.18 13.73
CA SER A 6 10.34 25.90 13.18
C SER A 6 11.28 25.36 12.10
N GLN A 7 11.69 26.19 11.13
CA GLN A 7 12.65 25.80 10.10
C GLN A 7 14.00 25.31 10.66
N ARG A 8 14.50 25.96 11.72
CA ARG A 8 15.74 25.53 12.38
C ARG A 8 15.58 24.23 13.14
N LEU A 9 14.42 24.01 13.77
CA LEU A 9 14.09 22.74 14.41
C LEU A 9 13.99 21.62 13.38
N MET A 10 13.31 21.86 12.25
CA MET A 10 13.23 20.94 11.12
C MET A 10 14.62 20.54 10.62
N ALA A 11 15.50 21.52 10.38
CA ALA A 11 16.88 21.26 9.95
C ALA A 11 17.65 20.41 10.98
N ALA A 12 17.51 20.72 12.27
CA ALA A 12 18.15 19.93 13.33
C ALA A 12 17.62 18.47 13.36
N CYS A 13 16.32 18.28 13.10
CA CYS A 13 15.71 16.96 12.98
C CYS A 13 16.21 16.23 11.74
N THR A 14 16.38 16.90 10.59
CA THR A 14 16.99 16.32 9.38
C THR A 14 18.41 15.85 9.64
N GLU A 15 19.22 16.68 10.29
CA GLU A 15 20.64 16.43 10.56
C GLU A 15 20.88 15.38 11.64
N GLY A 16 19.87 15.02 12.44
CA GLY A 16 20.03 14.08 13.55
C GLY A 16 20.68 14.71 14.79
N ASN A 17 20.64 16.03 14.93
CA ASN A 17 21.29 16.73 16.03
C ASN A 17 20.37 16.86 17.25
N LEU A 18 20.34 15.81 18.09
CA LEU A 18 19.51 15.75 19.29
C LEU A 18 19.76 16.92 20.26
N GLU A 19 21.02 17.31 20.45
CA GLU A 19 21.39 18.42 21.34
C GLU A 19 20.82 19.75 20.84
N LEU A 20 20.90 19.99 19.53
CA LEU A 20 20.31 21.17 18.92
C LEU A 20 18.78 21.13 19.00
N VAL A 21 18.16 19.97 18.77
CA VAL A 21 16.71 19.78 18.94
C VAL A 21 16.29 20.14 20.36
N ASN A 22 16.93 19.58 21.40
CA ASN A 22 16.60 19.87 22.79
C ASN A 22 16.80 21.34 23.15
N ARG A 23 17.87 21.96 22.65
CA ARG A 23 18.15 23.39 22.87
C ARG A 23 17.10 24.28 22.22
N ILE A 24 16.65 23.99 21.01
CA ILE A 24 15.62 24.77 20.33
C ILE A 24 14.26 24.49 20.99
N ALA A 25 13.95 23.22 21.28
CA ALA A 25 12.75 22.76 21.97
C ALA A 25 12.52 23.49 23.30
N SER A 26 13.58 23.66 24.11
CA SER A 26 13.50 24.38 25.40
C SER A 26 13.12 25.86 25.30
N LYS A 27 13.15 26.45 24.10
CA LYS A 27 12.83 27.86 23.84
C LYS A 27 11.43 28.07 23.25
N PHE A 28 10.66 27.00 23.08
CA PHE A 28 9.27 27.10 22.66
C PHE A 28 8.38 27.26 23.90
N GLU A 29 7.43 28.20 23.80
CA GLU A 29 6.49 28.51 24.88
C GLU A 29 5.22 27.65 24.80
N SER A 30 4.94 27.08 23.62
CA SER A 30 3.79 26.21 23.36
C SER A 30 4.16 24.97 22.54
N THR A 31 3.38 23.92 22.67
CA THR A 31 3.49 22.69 21.85
C THR A 31 3.05 22.91 20.40
N GLU A 32 2.17 23.89 20.16
CA GLU A 32 1.68 24.24 18.82
C GLU A 32 2.80 24.77 17.93
N GLU A 33 3.65 25.67 18.45
CA GLU A 33 4.82 26.17 17.70
C GLU A 33 5.82 25.07 17.38
N LEU A 34 5.95 24.09 18.28
CA LEU A 34 6.86 22.95 18.11
C LEU A 34 6.33 21.98 17.03
N CYS A 35 5.02 21.96 16.77
CA CYS A 35 4.36 21.10 15.76
C CYS A 35 4.18 21.76 14.39
N GLU A 36 4.66 23.00 14.21
CA GLU A 36 4.43 23.76 12.98
C GLU A 36 4.98 23.02 11.75
N ALA A 37 4.10 22.78 10.78
CA ALA A 37 4.42 22.06 9.56
C ALA A 37 5.05 22.98 8.51
N GLU A 38 5.99 22.45 7.73
CA GLU A 38 6.57 23.17 6.60
C GLU A 38 5.46 23.52 5.57
N PRO A 39 5.26 24.79 5.18
CA PRO A 39 4.13 25.21 4.35
C PRO A 39 4.07 24.55 2.97
N SER A 40 5.22 24.19 2.41
CA SER A 40 5.36 23.62 1.06
C SER A 40 4.93 22.15 0.98
N THR A 41 5.23 21.38 2.03
CA THR A 41 5.13 19.92 2.03
C THR A 41 4.17 19.39 3.09
N GLY A 42 3.97 20.15 4.17
CA GLY A 42 3.22 19.75 5.37
C GLY A 42 4.02 18.90 6.35
N TYR A 43 5.34 18.72 6.18
CA TYR A 43 6.13 17.94 7.13
C TYR A 43 6.28 18.66 8.47
N THR A 44 6.00 17.97 9.57
CA THR A 44 6.33 18.41 10.92
C THR A 44 7.75 17.98 11.33
N PRO A 45 8.33 18.55 12.40
CA PRO A 45 9.65 18.14 12.90
C PRO A 45 9.73 16.65 13.22
N LEU A 46 8.63 16.10 13.75
CA LEU A 46 8.51 14.68 14.06
C LEU A 46 8.55 13.83 12.78
N MET A 47 7.88 14.25 11.71
CA MET A 47 7.92 13.54 10.42
C MET A 47 9.29 13.62 9.77
N MET A 48 10.01 14.74 9.92
CA MET A 48 11.37 14.87 9.40
C MET A 48 12.33 13.92 10.14
N ALA A 49 12.25 13.87 11.47
CA ALA A 49 13.02 12.91 12.26
C ALA A 49 12.70 11.46 11.86
N ALA A 50 11.43 11.14 11.65
CA ALA A 50 11.01 9.81 11.22
C ALA A 50 11.48 9.44 9.81
N ARG A 51 11.43 10.39 8.87
CA ARG A 51 11.94 10.22 7.49
C ARG A 51 13.40 9.79 7.48
N HIS A 52 14.19 10.40 8.35
CA HIS A 52 15.64 10.19 8.43
C HIS A 52 16.05 9.11 9.43
N GLY A 53 15.11 8.50 10.17
CA GLY A 53 15.41 7.38 11.08
C GLY A 53 15.97 7.79 12.44
N HIS A 54 15.85 9.06 12.83
CA HIS A 54 16.44 9.57 14.07
C HIS A 54 15.55 9.23 15.28
N LEU A 55 15.58 7.98 15.71
CA LEU A 55 14.74 7.43 16.77
C LEU A 55 14.80 8.27 18.07
N GLU A 56 16.00 8.64 18.51
CA GLU A 56 16.17 9.41 19.74
C GLU A 56 15.48 10.77 19.68
N ILE A 57 15.48 11.40 18.50
CA ILE A 57 14.79 12.68 18.26
C ILE A 57 13.28 12.46 18.23
N VAL A 58 12.81 11.39 17.58
CA VAL A 58 11.39 11.01 17.58
C VAL A 58 10.89 10.85 19.01
N GLU A 59 11.62 10.11 19.85
CA GLU A 59 11.25 9.94 21.26
C GLU A 59 11.30 11.25 22.05
N ALA A 60 12.32 12.08 21.83
CA ALA A 60 12.44 13.37 22.50
C ALA A 60 11.25 14.29 22.16
N LEU A 61 10.88 14.38 20.88
CA LEU A 61 9.75 15.17 20.43
C LEU A 61 8.42 14.65 21.02
N ILE A 62 8.21 13.32 21.03
CA ILE A 62 7.02 12.72 21.66
C ILE A 62 6.96 13.07 23.16
N ARG A 63 8.08 13.01 23.89
CA ARG A 63 8.13 13.38 25.33
C ARG A 63 7.82 14.86 25.57
N LEU A 64 8.13 15.73 24.62
CA LEU A 64 7.85 17.16 24.68
C LEU A 64 6.39 17.51 24.36
N GLY A 65 5.54 16.51 24.11
CA GLY A 65 4.12 16.72 23.85
C GLY A 65 3.76 16.83 22.38
N HIS A 66 4.61 16.33 21.45
CA HIS A 66 4.19 16.01 20.08
C HIS A 66 3.22 14.83 20.11
N ASP A 67 1.99 15.08 20.54
CA ASP A 67 0.94 14.09 20.50
C ASP A 67 0.49 13.92 19.05
N SER A 68 0.80 12.75 18.52
CA SER A 68 1.05 12.54 17.10
C SER A 68 -0.11 11.80 16.42
N THR A 69 -1.22 11.66 17.14
CA THR A 69 -2.33 10.80 16.73
C THR A 69 -3.31 11.45 15.76
N GLU A 70 -3.38 12.79 15.67
CA GLU A 70 -4.36 13.46 14.79
C GLU A 70 -3.84 14.68 14.02
N ILE A 71 -2.79 15.37 14.50
CA ILE A 71 -2.39 16.70 13.98
C ILE A 71 -1.25 16.60 12.97
N SER A 72 -0.34 15.63 13.10
CA SER A 72 0.83 15.52 12.22
C SER A 72 0.49 14.76 10.95
N ARG A 73 -0.13 15.46 10.00
CA ARG A 73 -0.39 14.97 8.65
C ARG A 73 0.27 15.89 7.64
N ASP A 74 0.94 15.31 6.65
CA ASP A 74 1.53 16.11 5.57
C ASP A 74 0.43 16.65 4.62
N SER A 75 0.84 17.38 3.59
CA SER A 75 -0.09 17.90 2.57
C SER A 75 -0.92 16.81 1.86
N SER A 76 -0.42 15.58 1.80
CA SER A 76 -1.08 14.39 1.24
C SER A 76 -1.89 13.61 2.28
N ASN A 77 -1.94 14.11 3.52
CA ASN A 77 -2.57 13.47 4.66
C ASN A 77 -1.87 12.18 5.12
N ASN A 78 -0.59 12.01 4.76
CA ASN A 78 0.23 10.89 5.22
C ASN A 78 0.48 11.02 6.72
N ASN A 79 0.46 9.89 7.41
CA ASN A 79 0.89 9.82 8.80
C ASN A 79 2.39 9.51 8.90
N ILE A 80 2.97 9.70 10.07
CA ILE A 80 4.40 9.41 10.32
C ILE A 80 4.78 7.95 10.04
N LEU A 81 3.89 6.99 10.27
CA LEU A 81 4.13 5.57 10.01
C LEU A 81 4.25 5.28 8.51
N MET A 82 3.52 5.99 7.65
CA MET A 82 3.69 5.92 6.20
C MET A 82 5.03 6.47 5.76
N ILE A 83 5.46 7.61 6.33
CA ILE A 83 6.78 8.19 6.04
C ILE A 83 7.89 7.22 6.47
N ALA A 84 7.78 6.63 7.67
CA ALA A 84 8.73 5.64 8.14
C ALA A 84 8.73 4.37 7.26
N ALA A 85 7.56 3.91 6.80
CA ALA A 85 7.44 2.76 5.90
C ALA A 85 8.04 3.01 4.52
N GLU A 86 7.83 4.21 3.94
CA GLU A 86 8.41 4.64 2.67
C GLU A 86 9.94 4.66 2.72
N HIS A 87 10.50 5.15 3.83
CA HIS A 87 11.94 5.27 4.00
C HIS A 87 12.61 4.05 4.69
N GLY A 88 11.84 2.99 4.98
CA GLY A 88 12.37 1.76 5.58
C GLY A 88 12.85 1.88 7.03
N GLN A 89 12.33 2.86 7.77
CA GLN A 89 12.77 3.20 9.14
C GLN A 89 12.05 2.32 10.18
N LEU A 90 12.49 1.07 10.31
CA LEU A 90 11.85 0.04 11.13
C LEU A 90 11.79 0.42 12.63
N ASP A 91 12.89 0.88 13.21
CA ASP A 91 12.96 1.16 14.66
C ASP A 91 12.02 2.32 15.06
N VAL A 92 11.97 3.36 14.23
CA VAL A 92 11.03 4.48 14.38
C VAL A 92 9.60 3.97 14.26
N PHE A 93 9.34 3.14 13.25
CA PHE A 93 8.01 2.60 13.00
C PHE A 93 7.51 1.79 14.20
N GLU A 94 8.28 0.81 14.67
CA GLU A 94 7.91 -0.05 15.79
C GLU A 94 7.69 0.75 17.08
N THR A 95 8.64 1.62 17.41
CA THR A 95 8.57 2.44 18.63
C THR A 95 7.33 3.33 18.61
N TYR A 96 7.04 3.94 17.46
CA TYR A 96 5.89 4.81 17.33
C TYR A 96 4.58 4.02 17.35
N ALA A 97 4.48 2.92 16.59
CA ALA A 97 3.27 2.11 16.50
C ALA A 97 2.92 1.46 17.85
N ASN A 98 3.92 1.08 18.65
CA ASN A 98 3.72 0.58 20.01
C ASN A 98 3.14 1.64 20.96
N LYS A 99 3.52 2.92 20.79
CA LYS A 99 2.96 4.03 21.57
C LYS A 99 1.58 4.45 21.05
N PHE A 100 1.36 4.37 19.74
CA PHE A 100 0.14 4.84 19.07
C PHE A 100 -0.43 3.78 18.10
N PRO A 101 -1.05 2.70 18.60
CA PRO A 101 -1.49 1.59 17.74
C PRO A 101 -2.54 1.98 16.68
N ARG A 102 -3.36 3.00 16.96
CA ARG A 102 -4.39 3.48 16.04
C ARG A 102 -3.82 4.00 14.71
N SER A 103 -2.58 4.48 14.70
CA SER A 103 -1.93 5.04 13.51
C SER A 103 -1.68 4.00 12.42
N VAL A 104 -1.63 2.71 12.75
CA VAL A 104 -1.41 1.60 11.81
C VAL A 104 -2.55 1.46 10.78
N GLN A 105 -3.77 1.86 11.14
CA GLN A 105 -4.96 1.71 10.29
C GLN A 105 -5.36 3.02 9.56
N MET A 106 -4.73 4.14 9.91
CA MET A 106 -5.11 5.43 9.33
C MET A 106 -4.69 5.50 7.87
N SER A 107 -5.59 6.01 7.02
CA SER A 107 -5.34 6.19 5.60
C SER A 107 -5.09 7.65 5.21
N ASN A 108 -4.30 7.87 4.16
CA ASN A 108 -4.05 9.20 3.58
C ASN A 108 -5.18 9.62 2.63
N LYS A 109 -5.02 10.74 1.91
CA LYS A 109 -6.00 11.26 0.92
C LYS A 109 -6.25 10.32 -0.25
N GLN A 110 -5.39 9.34 -0.50
CA GLN A 110 -5.53 8.35 -1.57
C GLN A 110 -6.07 7.02 -1.01
N GLY A 111 -6.43 6.97 0.27
CA GLY A 111 -6.85 5.75 0.94
C GLY A 111 -5.70 4.79 1.25
N TRP A 112 -4.43 5.20 1.13
CA TRP A 112 -3.31 4.34 1.46
C TRP A 112 -3.13 4.23 2.95
N THR A 113 -2.97 3.00 3.45
CA THR A 113 -2.52 2.71 4.82
C THR A 113 -0.99 2.51 4.83
N PRO A 114 -0.33 2.52 6.01
CA PRO A 114 1.06 2.10 6.13
C PRO A 114 1.39 0.77 5.46
N LEU A 115 0.44 -0.19 5.44
CA LEU A 115 0.59 -1.47 4.74
C LEU A 115 0.66 -1.32 3.22
N ILE A 116 -0.19 -0.47 2.64
CA ILE A 116 -0.15 -0.18 1.20
C ILE A 116 1.18 0.52 0.84
N ALA A 117 1.62 1.47 1.65
CA ALA A 117 2.90 2.15 1.46
C ALA A 117 4.08 1.14 1.50
N ALA A 118 4.17 0.33 2.56
CA ALA A 118 5.20 -0.70 2.69
C ALA A 118 5.20 -1.69 1.51
N ALA A 119 4.02 -2.08 1.03
CA ALA A 119 3.88 -2.99 -0.10
C ALA A 119 4.31 -2.39 -1.44
N ARG A 120 4.04 -1.10 -1.65
CA ARG A 120 4.48 -0.34 -2.84
C ARG A 120 6.01 -0.20 -2.91
N TYR A 121 6.67 0.01 -1.76
CA TYR A 121 8.12 0.16 -1.68
C TYR A 121 8.87 -1.17 -1.48
N GLY A 122 8.16 -2.29 -1.35
CA GLY A 122 8.76 -3.62 -1.22
C GLY A 122 9.40 -3.88 0.14
N ALA A 123 8.99 -3.14 1.17
CA ALA A 123 9.53 -3.23 2.52
C ALA A 123 8.96 -4.47 3.26
N ALA A 124 9.39 -5.68 2.87
CA ALA A 124 8.83 -6.93 3.38
C ALA A 124 8.88 -7.06 4.92
N LYS A 125 9.98 -6.62 5.56
CA LYS A 125 10.08 -6.58 7.03
C LYS A 125 9.04 -5.65 7.66
N MET A 126 8.78 -4.49 7.04
CA MET A 126 7.76 -3.55 7.49
C MET A 126 6.36 -4.15 7.36
N VAL A 127 6.10 -4.87 6.27
CA VAL A 127 4.85 -5.61 6.08
C VAL A 127 4.67 -6.67 7.17
N GLU A 128 5.71 -7.41 7.55
CA GLU A 128 5.63 -8.39 8.63
C GLU A 128 5.23 -7.75 9.97
N ILE A 129 5.90 -6.64 10.34
CA ILE A 129 5.59 -5.87 11.55
C ILE A 129 4.15 -5.36 11.52
N LEU A 130 3.72 -4.77 10.40
CA LEU A 130 2.38 -4.24 10.21
C LEU A 130 1.29 -5.31 10.40
N LEU A 131 1.52 -6.51 9.86
CA LEU A 131 0.60 -7.63 10.01
C LEU A 131 0.57 -8.16 11.45
N HIS A 132 1.71 -8.16 12.15
CA HIS A 132 1.75 -8.48 13.58
C HIS A 132 0.97 -7.48 14.42
N LEU A 133 0.99 -6.19 14.04
CA LEU A 133 0.23 -5.11 14.66
C LEU A 133 -1.25 -5.07 14.22
N GLY A 134 -1.71 -6.05 13.43
CA GLY A 134 -3.11 -6.21 13.04
C GLY A 134 -3.57 -5.32 11.89
N ALA A 135 -2.65 -4.80 11.06
CA ALA A 135 -3.03 -4.06 9.84
C ALA A 135 -4.01 -4.84 8.96
N ASP A 136 -5.02 -4.16 8.41
CA ASP A 136 -5.97 -4.81 7.50
C ASP A 136 -5.28 -5.17 6.17
N LEU A 137 -5.04 -6.47 5.99
CA LEU A 137 -4.41 -7.07 4.83
C LEU A 137 -5.15 -6.81 3.52
N ASN A 138 -6.47 -6.63 3.59
CA ASN A 138 -7.35 -6.50 2.43
C ASN A 138 -7.90 -5.07 2.29
N HIS A 139 -7.36 -4.11 3.03
CA HIS A 139 -7.73 -2.70 2.91
C HIS A 139 -7.59 -2.23 1.46
N ARG A 140 -8.54 -1.40 1.03
CA ARG A 140 -8.67 -0.92 -0.34
C ARG A 140 -8.44 0.59 -0.37
N ASP A 141 -7.54 1.03 -1.23
CA ASP A 141 -7.35 2.44 -1.50
C ASP A 141 -8.50 3.03 -2.33
N GLU A 142 -8.43 4.33 -2.67
CA GLU A 142 -9.46 5.00 -3.46
C GLU A 142 -9.65 4.41 -4.87
N GLU A 143 -8.64 3.74 -5.41
CA GLU A 143 -8.72 3.01 -6.68
C GLU A 143 -9.30 1.60 -6.50
N GLY A 144 -9.60 1.22 -5.26
CA GLY A 144 -10.05 -0.11 -4.89
C GLY A 144 -8.93 -1.15 -4.88
N SER A 145 -7.67 -0.72 -4.99
CA SER A 145 -6.47 -1.56 -5.03
C SER A 145 -6.01 -1.89 -3.60
N THR A 146 -5.42 -3.08 -3.43
CA THR A 146 -4.91 -3.58 -2.13
C THR A 146 -3.39 -3.56 -2.09
N ALA A 147 -2.80 -3.83 -0.92
CA ALA A 147 -1.35 -4.01 -0.78
C ALA A 147 -0.77 -5.05 -1.77
N LEU A 148 -1.52 -6.11 -2.08
CA LEU A 148 -1.11 -7.11 -3.07
C LEU A 148 -1.08 -6.54 -4.50
N HIS A 149 -2.01 -5.66 -4.87
CA HIS A 149 -1.99 -4.99 -6.17
C HIS A 149 -0.74 -4.14 -6.34
N HIS A 150 -0.40 -3.35 -5.31
CA HIS A 150 0.78 -2.48 -5.34
C HIS A 150 2.07 -3.30 -5.40
N SER A 151 2.25 -4.30 -4.54
CA SER A 151 3.45 -5.16 -4.58
C SER A 151 3.60 -5.92 -5.90
N ALA A 152 2.49 -6.38 -6.51
CA ALA A 152 2.50 -7.00 -7.84
C ALA A 152 2.87 -6.02 -8.96
N ALA A 153 2.32 -4.79 -8.92
CA ALA A 153 2.59 -3.72 -9.87
C ALA A 153 4.06 -3.30 -9.92
N TYR A 154 4.73 -3.34 -8.77
CA TYR A 154 6.15 -2.99 -8.65
C TYR A 154 7.09 -4.22 -8.61
N GLY A 155 6.55 -5.44 -8.67
CA GLY A 155 7.33 -6.68 -8.79
C GLY A 155 8.06 -7.12 -7.52
N HIS A 156 7.58 -6.73 -6.34
CA HIS A 156 8.22 -7.00 -5.05
C HIS A 156 7.98 -8.42 -4.56
N LEU A 157 8.72 -9.39 -5.11
CA LEU A 157 8.51 -10.83 -4.90
C LEU A 157 8.43 -11.24 -3.42
N GLN A 158 9.34 -10.76 -2.57
CA GLN A 158 9.33 -11.08 -1.13
C GLN A 158 8.06 -10.59 -0.43
N THR A 159 7.60 -9.38 -0.79
CA THR A 159 6.39 -8.80 -0.22
C THR A 159 5.14 -9.53 -0.72
N ILE A 160 5.12 -9.88 -2.02
CA ILE A 160 4.06 -10.70 -2.62
C ILE A 160 3.93 -12.03 -1.88
N SER A 161 5.04 -12.76 -1.71
CA SER A 161 5.07 -14.05 -1.03
C SER A 161 4.51 -13.94 0.39
N LEU A 162 5.00 -12.95 1.16
CA LEU A 162 4.57 -12.71 2.53
C LEU A 162 3.07 -12.39 2.61
N LEU A 163 2.56 -11.50 1.76
CA LEU A 163 1.13 -11.15 1.74
C LEU A 163 0.27 -12.36 1.36
N ILE A 164 0.71 -13.21 0.44
CA ILE A 164 -0.01 -14.43 0.04
C ILE A 164 -0.01 -15.46 1.19
N GLU A 165 1.14 -15.69 1.82
CA GLU A 165 1.28 -16.62 2.95
C GLU A 165 0.38 -16.22 4.13
N LYS A 166 0.25 -14.91 4.38
CA LYS A 166 -0.60 -14.36 5.44
C LYS A 166 -2.09 -14.30 5.06
N GLY A 167 -2.47 -14.82 3.90
CA GLY A 167 -3.87 -15.01 3.50
C GLY A 167 -4.50 -13.81 2.78
N SER A 168 -3.71 -12.99 2.07
CA SER A 168 -4.26 -11.88 1.29
C SER A 168 -5.22 -12.38 0.22
N ASN A 169 -6.32 -11.67 0.04
CA ASN A 169 -7.32 -12.05 -0.94
C ASN A 169 -6.92 -11.58 -2.34
N ALA A 170 -6.30 -12.49 -3.09
CA ALA A 170 -5.86 -12.28 -4.47
C ALA A 170 -7.00 -12.06 -5.47
N THR A 171 -8.25 -12.40 -5.10
CA THR A 171 -9.40 -12.28 -5.99
C THR A 171 -10.06 -10.90 -5.97
N ILE A 172 -9.62 -10.02 -5.05
CA ILE A 172 -10.11 -8.64 -4.98
C ILE A 172 -9.81 -7.95 -6.31
N LYS A 173 -10.85 -7.34 -6.88
CA LYS A 173 -10.75 -6.52 -8.08
C LYS A 173 -10.80 -5.07 -7.70
N ASN A 174 -9.89 -4.27 -8.24
CA ASN A 174 -9.93 -2.82 -8.09
C ASN A 174 -11.10 -2.19 -8.88
N ASN A 175 -11.24 -0.87 -8.84
CA ASN A 175 -12.33 -0.15 -9.50
C ASN A 175 -12.30 -0.28 -11.05
N GLY A 176 -11.18 -0.74 -11.61
CA GLY A 176 -11.04 -1.10 -13.02
C GLY A 176 -11.45 -2.54 -13.34
N GLY A 177 -11.78 -3.36 -12.34
CA GLY A 177 -12.14 -4.77 -12.51
C GLY A 177 -10.94 -5.72 -12.58
N TRP A 178 -9.74 -5.21 -12.30
CA TRP A 178 -8.48 -5.94 -12.40
C TRP A 178 -8.04 -6.47 -11.04
N THR A 179 -7.47 -7.66 -11.02
CA THR A 179 -6.89 -8.32 -9.84
C THR A 179 -5.41 -7.97 -9.70
N ALA A 180 -4.81 -8.32 -8.55
CA ALA A 180 -3.37 -8.15 -8.37
C ALA A 180 -2.54 -8.91 -9.42
N GLN A 181 -3.02 -10.05 -9.93
CA GLN A 181 -2.36 -10.79 -11.00
C GLN A 181 -2.29 -10.00 -12.30
N ASP A 182 -3.36 -9.29 -12.64
CA ASP A 182 -3.44 -8.47 -13.85
C ASP A 182 -2.47 -7.27 -13.78
N PHE A 183 -2.11 -6.85 -12.56
CA PHE A 183 -1.13 -5.82 -12.29
C PHE A 183 0.32 -6.31 -12.29
N ALA A 184 0.59 -7.61 -12.42
CA ALA A 184 1.95 -8.14 -12.35
C ALA A 184 2.93 -7.35 -13.26
N PHE A 185 4.02 -6.89 -12.65
CA PHE A 185 5.06 -6.10 -13.31
C PHE A 185 5.64 -6.82 -14.53
N SER A 186 5.80 -8.14 -14.45
CA SER A 186 6.29 -8.99 -15.54
C SER A 186 5.68 -10.39 -15.51
N ASP A 187 5.82 -11.14 -16.60
CA ASP A 187 5.38 -12.54 -16.68
C ASP A 187 6.04 -13.41 -15.60
N LYS A 188 7.28 -13.09 -15.21
CA LYS A 188 7.98 -13.77 -14.11
C LYS A 188 7.29 -13.54 -12.76
N VAL A 189 6.83 -12.31 -12.50
CA VAL A 189 6.10 -11.97 -11.27
C VAL A 189 4.75 -12.67 -11.28
N SER A 190 4.05 -12.70 -12.42
CA SER A 190 2.79 -13.43 -12.56
C SER A 190 2.96 -14.93 -12.27
N ALA A 191 3.96 -15.56 -12.89
CA ALA A 191 4.28 -16.97 -12.64
C ALA A 191 4.64 -17.23 -11.17
N TYR A 192 5.38 -16.32 -10.54
CA TYR A 192 5.74 -16.43 -9.13
C TYR A 192 4.51 -16.33 -8.22
N MET A 193 3.57 -15.43 -8.50
CA MET A 193 2.30 -15.32 -7.76
C MET A 193 1.48 -16.61 -7.87
N GLU A 194 1.42 -17.21 -9.06
CA GLU A 194 0.75 -18.51 -9.24
C GLU A 194 1.39 -19.63 -8.42
N ASP A 195 2.73 -19.67 -8.38
CA ASP A 195 3.46 -20.67 -7.61
C ASP A 195 3.26 -20.50 -6.10
N CYS A 196 3.28 -19.25 -5.62
CA CYS A 196 2.97 -18.92 -4.24
C CYS A 196 1.55 -19.35 -3.86
N TRP A 197 0.56 -19.16 -4.74
CA TRP A 197 -0.82 -19.61 -4.49
C TRP A 197 -0.99 -21.12 -4.50
N ARG A 198 -0.32 -21.82 -5.43
CA ARG A 198 -0.33 -23.29 -5.43
C ARG A 198 0.26 -23.83 -4.12
N SER A 199 1.33 -23.20 -3.64
CA SER A 199 2.02 -23.59 -2.41
C SER A 199 1.25 -23.20 -1.13
N SER A 200 0.52 -22.08 -1.13
CA SER A 200 -0.31 -21.69 0.03
C SER A 200 -1.63 -22.47 0.11
N GLY A 201 -2.20 -22.88 -1.04
CA GLY A 201 -3.38 -23.74 -1.11
C GLY A 201 -3.15 -25.16 -0.59
N THR A 202 -1.94 -25.71 -0.74
CA THR A 202 -1.57 -27.01 -0.16
C THR A 202 -1.34 -26.94 1.35
N ASN A 203 -0.89 -25.81 1.89
CA ASN A 203 -0.69 -25.60 3.33
C ASN A 203 -2.00 -25.53 4.13
N LEU A 204 -3.10 -25.09 3.51
CA LEU A 204 -4.45 -25.14 4.11
C LEU A 204 -5.04 -26.57 4.09
N ALA A 205 -4.65 -27.41 3.13
CA ALA A 205 -5.10 -28.81 3.04
C ALA A 205 -4.28 -29.77 3.93
N SER A 206 -2.98 -29.50 4.10
CA SER A 206 -2.09 -30.31 4.95
C SER A 206 -2.30 -30.06 6.45
N SER A 207 -2.71 -28.86 6.85
CA SER A 207 -3.11 -28.55 8.24
C SER A 207 -4.49 -29.11 8.63
N ALA A 208 -5.32 -29.48 7.65
CA ALA A 208 -6.58 -30.22 7.88
C ALA A 208 -6.39 -31.75 7.92
N SER A 209 -5.27 -32.27 7.40
CA SER A 209 -5.01 -33.71 7.32
C SER A 209 -4.44 -34.34 8.60
N SER A 210 -4.32 -33.57 9.69
CA SER A 210 -3.88 -34.08 11.00
C SER A 210 -5.04 -34.50 11.91
N MET A 211 -6.29 -34.52 11.43
CA MET A 211 -7.45 -34.86 12.24
C MET A 211 -8.49 -35.71 11.47
N SER A 212 -8.05 -36.85 10.95
CA SER A 212 -8.95 -37.96 10.60
C SER A 212 -8.25 -39.31 10.74
N SER A 213 -8.12 -39.75 12.00
CA SER A 213 -7.98 -41.16 12.33
C SER A 213 -9.05 -41.49 13.37
N PHE A 214 -9.64 -42.69 13.27
CA PHE A 214 -10.92 -43.18 13.85
C PHE A 214 -12.15 -42.89 12.96
N ASP A 215 -12.96 -43.85 12.52
CA ASP A 215 -13.07 -45.27 12.87
C ASP A 215 -13.74 -46.07 11.73
N SER A 216 -13.42 -47.36 11.64
CA SER A 216 -14.09 -48.34 10.78
C SER A 216 -15.23 -49.02 11.57
N ALA A 217 -16.40 -49.23 10.95
CA ALA A 217 -17.17 -50.50 11.01
C ALA A 217 -18.64 -50.34 10.55
N ASP A 218 -18.99 -51.17 9.57
CA ASP A 218 -20.23 -51.96 9.41
C ASP A 218 -21.56 -51.50 10.04
N SER A 219 -22.62 -51.40 9.23
CA SER A 219 -23.61 -52.49 9.10
C SER A 219 -24.78 -52.11 8.18
N GLN A 220 -25.30 -53.13 7.52
CA GLN A 220 -26.40 -53.15 6.57
C GLN A 220 -27.73 -52.67 7.18
N ASP A 221 -28.60 -52.05 6.36
CA ASP A 221 -29.94 -52.61 6.12
C ASP A 221 -30.61 -52.03 4.87
N SER A 222 -31.10 -52.94 4.03
CA SER A 222 -31.88 -52.70 2.82
C SER A 222 -33.37 -52.61 3.14
N ILE A 223 -34.06 -51.57 2.68
CA ILE A 223 -35.45 -51.73 2.21
C ILE A 223 -35.84 -50.70 1.14
N HIS A 224 -36.19 -51.24 -0.03
CA HIS A 224 -37.04 -50.76 -1.14
C HIS A 224 -37.78 -49.40 -0.93
N ASN A 225 -37.94 -48.50 -1.92
CA ASN A 225 -38.54 -48.77 -3.23
C ASN A 225 -38.46 -47.55 -4.19
N THR A 226 -38.10 -47.82 -5.45
CA THR A 226 -38.66 -47.28 -6.72
C THR A 226 -38.76 -45.77 -7.00
N LEU A 227 -37.97 -45.28 -7.98
CA LEU A 227 -38.39 -44.85 -9.34
C LEU A 227 -37.29 -44.00 -10.03
N SER A 228 -36.73 -44.54 -11.11
CA SER A 228 -35.96 -43.83 -12.17
C SER A 228 -36.93 -43.24 -13.22
N PRO A 229 -36.53 -42.35 -14.19
CA PRO A 229 -35.17 -42.14 -14.72
C PRO A 229 -34.71 -40.70 -15.04
N SER A 230 -33.40 -40.59 -15.31
CA SER A 230 -32.60 -39.53 -15.98
C SER A 230 -33.17 -39.12 -17.39
N PRO A 231 -32.60 -38.17 -18.21
CA PRO A 231 -31.19 -37.74 -18.24
C PRO A 231 -30.81 -36.32 -18.79
N THR A 232 -29.50 -36.02 -18.78
CA THR A 232 -28.73 -35.21 -19.76
C THR A 232 -28.94 -33.67 -19.87
N ALA A 233 -27.90 -32.90 -19.53
CA ALA A 233 -27.44 -31.69 -20.24
C ALA A 233 -26.07 -31.24 -19.65
N MET A 234 -24.94 -31.69 -20.19
CA MET A 234 -24.09 -30.99 -21.16
C MET A 234 -23.77 -29.52 -20.88
N MET A 235 -22.45 -29.28 -20.78
CA MET A 235 -21.70 -28.04 -21.01
C MET A 235 -22.45 -26.99 -21.84
N GLN A 236 -22.36 -25.71 -21.43
CA GLN A 236 -21.76 -24.64 -22.25
C GLN A 236 -21.72 -23.29 -21.49
N ARG A 237 -20.56 -22.63 -21.57
CA ARG A 237 -20.33 -21.21 -21.21
C ARG A 237 -21.22 -20.29 -22.05
N PRO A 238 -21.74 -19.17 -21.52
CA PRO A 238 -22.18 -18.06 -22.36
C PRO A 238 -21.07 -17.02 -22.56
N SER A 239 -20.61 -17.00 -23.81
CA SER A 239 -20.17 -15.90 -24.67
C SER A 239 -20.26 -14.44 -24.17
N ARG A 240 -19.17 -13.71 -24.45
CA ARG A 240 -19.03 -12.23 -24.54
C ARG A 240 -20.19 -11.55 -25.29
N PRO A 241 -20.48 -10.28 -24.94
CA PRO A 241 -20.92 -9.28 -25.90
C PRO A 241 -19.83 -8.23 -26.20
N SER A 242 -19.70 -7.88 -27.49
CA SER A 242 -18.91 -6.75 -28.03
C SER A 242 -19.78 -5.49 -28.17
N PRO A 243 -19.19 -4.29 -28.33
CA PRO A 243 -19.80 -3.02 -27.91
C PRO A 243 -20.55 -2.28 -29.02
N LEU A 244 -21.54 -1.47 -28.64
CA LEU A 244 -22.23 -0.50 -29.49
C LEU A 244 -21.99 0.94 -28.98
N SER A 245 -21.30 1.72 -29.82
CA SER A 245 -21.55 3.11 -30.22
C SER A 245 -22.14 4.12 -29.22
N SER A 246 -21.36 5.16 -28.89
CA SER A 246 -21.78 6.56 -29.14
C SER A 246 -20.60 7.55 -29.12
N ALA A 247 -20.55 8.38 -30.17
CA ALA A 247 -19.78 9.61 -30.33
C ALA A 247 -20.27 10.69 -29.33
N THR A 248 -19.65 11.84 -29.02
CA THR A 248 -18.66 12.69 -29.70
C THR A 248 -18.12 13.69 -28.66
N ARG A 249 -16.86 14.10 -28.79
CA ARG A 249 -16.19 15.20 -28.05
C ARG A 249 -16.12 16.45 -28.92
N LYS A 250 -16.19 17.65 -28.31
CA LYS A 250 -15.41 18.89 -28.59
C LYS A 250 -15.69 19.87 -27.43
N GLU A 251 -14.68 20.42 -26.75
CA GLU A 251 -14.02 21.71 -27.04
C GLU A 251 -12.66 21.76 -26.28
N SER A 252 -11.52 21.89 -26.97
CA SER A 252 -10.74 23.11 -27.31
C SER A 252 -10.11 23.87 -26.13
N TRP A 253 -8.78 23.74 -25.99
CA TRP A 253 -7.91 24.71 -25.32
C TRP A 253 -6.68 24.97 -26.21
N THR A 254 -6.40 26.24 -26.48
CA THR A 254 -5.22 26.72 -27.22
C THR A 254 -4.50 27.79 -26.38
N SER A 255 -3.15 27.71 -26.44
CA SER A 255 -2.16 28.81 -26.24
C SER A 255 -1.80 29.19 -24.79
N LEU A 256 -0.54 29.41 -24.35
CA LEU A 256 0.80 29.51 -25.00
C LEU A 256 1.94 29.49 -23.92
N SER A 257 3.05 28.81 -24.27
CA SER A 257 4.51 28.88 -23.91
C SER A 257 5.00 29.16 -22.47
N GLN A 258 6.04 28.46 -21.92
CA GLN A 258 7.46 28.42 -22.36
C GLN A 258 8.25 27.17 -21.84
N GLY A 259 9.19 26.62 -22.64
CA GLY A 259 10.34 25.77 -22.21
C GLY A 259 10.27 24.24 -22.49
N PRO A 260 11.35 23.56 -22.93
CA PRO A 260 11.25 22.23 -23.54
C PRO A 260 11.32 21.09 -22.52
N LEU A 261 10.15 20.72 -21.98
CA LEU A 261 9.88 19.34 -21.60
C LEU A 261 8.51 18.99 -22.17
N SER A 262 8.45 17.91 -22.95
CA SER A 262 7.23 17.47 -23.61
C SER A 262 6.06 17.36 -22.62
N PRO A 263 4.84 17.85 -22.95
CA PRO A 263 3.67 17.83 -22.05
C PRO A 263 3.22 16.42 -21.63
N ILE A 264 3.82 15.39 -22.22
CA ILE A 264 3.65 13.98 -21.87
C ILE A 264 4.29 13.66 -20.51
N LEU A 265 5.43 14.27 -20.14
CA LEU A 265 6.15 13.92 -18.92
C LEU A 265 5.55 14.54 -17.65
N ALA A 266 5.01 15.75 -17.72
CA ALA A 266 4.32 16.39 -16.58
C ALA A 266 2.97 15.71 -16.26
N THR A 267 2.35 15.05 -17.24
CA THR A 267 1.09 14.32 -17.07
C THR A 267 1.30 12.91 -16.47
N ILE A 268 2.50 12.34 -16.59
CA ILE A 268 2.83 11.00 -16.08
C ILE A 268 3.24 11.04 -14.59
N ALA A 269 3.78 12.16 -14.11
CA ALA A 269 4.20 12.30 -12.71
C ALA A 269 3.09 12.84 -11.77
N GLY A 270 2.00 13.40 -12.31
CA GLY A 270 0.89 13.94 -11.54
C GLY A 270 -0.44 13.39 -12.04
N ALA A 271 -1.04 12.48 -11.26
CA ALA A 271 -2.45 12.09 -11.29
C ALA A 271 -3.12 11.99 -12.68
N THR A 272 -2.99 10.84 -13.35
CA THR A 272 -4.02 10.42 -14.31
C THR A 272 -4.35 8.94 -14.12
N SER A 273 -5.63 8.69 -13.79
CA SER A 273 -6.23 7.37 -13.63
C SER A 273 -5.92 6.46 -14.84
N PRO A 274 -5.66 5.15 -14.63
CA PRO A 274 -5.43 4.17 -15.72
C PRO A 274 -6.58 4.09 -16.74
N ARG A 275 -7.75 4.65 -16.42
CA ARG A 275 -8.95 4.69 -17.27
C ARG A 275 -8.78 5.40 -18.62
N LEU A 276 -7.74 6.21 -18.80
CA LEU A 276 -7.51 6.96 -20.04
C LEU A 276 -6.30 6.45 -20.84
N MET A 277 -5.61 5.41 -20.38
CA MET A 277 -4.42 4.91 -21.06
C MET A 277 -4.76 3.82 -22.08
N PRO A 278 -4.52 4.03 -23.39
CA PRO A 278 -4.58 2.95 -24.37
C PRO A 278 -3.56 1.85 -24.03
N SER A 279 -3.78 0.60 -24.46
CA SER A 279 -2.97 -0.58 -24.08
C SER A 279 -1.45 -0.42 -24.29
N ASN A 280 -1.03 0.46 -25.20
CA ASN A 280 0.35 0.84 -25.41
C ASN A 280 0.91 1.74 -24.30
N ALA A 281 0.09 2.63 -23.72
CA ALA A 281 0.46 3.51 -22.63
C ALA A 281 0.63 2.77 -21.29
N TRP A 282 -0.10 1.67 -21.05
CA TRP A 282 0.18 0.79 -19.91
C TRP A 282 1.50 0.03 -20.07
N SER A 283 1.79 -0.44 -21.28
CA SER A 283 3.07 -1.07 -21.60
C SER A 283 4.22 -0.06 -21.48
N GLU A 284 3.99 1.19 -21.85
CA GLU A 284 4.95 2.28 -21.71
C GLU A 284 5.10 2.73 -20.24
N PHE A 285 4.03 2.73 -19.45
CA PHE A 285 4.08 2.91 -17.99
C PHE A 285 4.94 1.83 -17.34
N LYS A 286 4.71 0.55 -17.67
CA LYS A 286 5.58 -0.56 -17.24
C LYS A 286 7.04 -0.29 -17.62
N ARG A 287 7.31 0.16 -18.86
CA ARG A 287 8.67 0.50 -19.33
C ARG A 287 9.31 1.72 -18.62
N VAL A 288 8.53 2.74 -18.29
CA VAL A 288 9.00 3.96 -17.62
C VAL A 288 9.31 3.70 -16.16
N VAL A 289 8.45 2.95 -15.46
CA VAL A 289 8.71 2.50 -14.07
C VAL A 289 9.97 1.61 -14.02
N VAL A 290 10.13 0.66 -14.96
CA VAL A 290 11.36 -0.15 -15.11
C VAL A 290 12.62 0.72 -15.24
N LYS A 291 12.54 1.83 -15.99
CA LYS A 291 13.70 2.72 -16.22
C LYS A 291 14.02 3.63 -15.03
N GLN A 292 13.02 4.08 -14.27
CA GLN A 292 13.24 4.93 -13.11
C GLN A 292 13.81 4.19 -11.89
N GLN A 293 13.73 2.86 -11.85
CA GLN A 293 14.27 2.03 -10.77
C GLN A 293 15.72 1.57 -10.98
N LEU A 294 16.35 1.92 -12.11
CA LEU A 294 17.73 1.55 -12.45
C LEU A 294 18.76 2.66 -12.17
N HIS A 295 18.40 3.76 -11.51
CA HIS A 295 19.29 4.86 -11.13
C HIS A 295 19.18 5.19 -9.65
#